data_AF-X1FCL1-F1
#
_entry.id   AF-X1FCL1-F1
#
_cell.length_a   1.000
_cell.length_b   1.000
_cell.length_c   1.000
_cell.angle_alpha   90.00
_cell.angle_beta   90.00
_cell.angle_gamma   90.00
#
_symmetry.space_group_name_H-M   'P 1'
#
loop_
_entity.id
_entity.type
_entity.pdbx_description
1 polymer ?
#
loop_
_entity_poly.entity_id
_entity_poly.type
_entity_poly.pdbx_seq_one_letter_code
_entity_poly.pdbx_strand_id
1 'polypeptide(L)'
;VTTDPDTGRGAIAATINGTLNQDGGEACECGFEWGLSNKYGTVTPIESKTTGEAFSQVIGGLFPGTTYHFRAFATNSVGTSYGADRSFATALVISKAFALAREEL
;
A
#
# COMPACT_ATOMS: atom_id res chain seq x y z
N VAL A 1 6.50 13.52 1.58
CA VAL A 1 6.40 12.09 1.14
C VAL A 1 5.27 11.95 0.12
N THR A 2 5.40 11.05 -0.86
CA THR A 2 4.34 10.69 -1.81
C THR A 2 3.89 9.26 -1.57
N THR A 3 2.58 9.02 -1.71
CA THR A 3 2.02 7.67 -1.85
C THR A 3 1.92 7.35 -3.34
N ASP A 4 2.59 6.29 -3.78
CA ASP A 4 2.68 5.90 -5.18
C ASP A 4 1.68 4.77 -5.48
N PRO A 5 1.35 4.50 -6.76
CA PRO A 5 0.49 3.39 -7.13
C PRO A 5 1.02 2.07 -6.58
N ASP A 6 0.11 1.22 -6.09
CA ASP A 6 0.43 -0.14 -5.68
C ASP A 6 0.72 -1.03 -6.89
N THR A 7 1.43 -2.13 -6.65
CA THR A 7 1.86 -3.11 -7.66
C THR A 7 1.64 -4.53 -7.13
N GLY A 8 1.77 -5.55 -7.99
CA GLY A 8 1.72 -6.95 -7.55
C GLY A 8 0.40 -7.36 -6.90
N ARG A 9 -0.75 -6.84 -7.38
CA ARG A 9 -2.08 -7.13 -6.82
C ARG A 9 -2.45 -8.61 -6.96
N GLY A 10 -2.43 -9.33 -5.85
CA GLY A 10 -2.95 -10.69 -5.72
C GLY A 10 -4.32 -10.72 -5.05
N ALA A 11 -4.83 -11.94 -4.81
CA ALA A 11 -6.08 -12.13 -4.08
C ALA A 11 -5.92 -11.92 -2.56
N ILE A 12 -4.72 -12.15 -2.01
CA ILE A 12 -4.44 -12.14 -0.57
C ILE A 12 -3.25 -11.27 -0.17
N ALA A 13 -2.60 -10.62 -1.14
CA ALA A 13 -1.46 -9.76 -0.92
C ALA A 13 -1.35 -8.69 -2.02
N ALA A 14 -0.68 -7.58 -1.72
CA ALA A 14 -0.33 -6.53 -2.66
C ALA A 14 0.95 -5.80 -2.20
N THR A 15 1.63 -5.13 -3.11
CA THR A 15 2.78 -4.27 -2.79
C THR A 15 2.35 -2.82 -2.84
N ILE A 16 2.50 -2.10 -1.73
CA ILE A 16 2.25 -0.66 -1.65
C ILE A 16 3.58 0.10 -1.72
N ASN A 17 3.58 1.24 -2.42
CA ASN A 17 4.80 1.96 -2.80
C ASN A 17 4.73 3.44 -2.38
N GLY A 18 5.88 4.03 -2.09
CA GLY A 18 6.01 5.42 -1.72
C GLY A 18 7.41 5.97 -1.96
N THR A 19 7.50 7.30 -1.99
CA THR A 19 8.74 8.03 -2.23
C THR A 19 8.90 9.16 -1.22
N LEU A 20 10.06 9.27 -0.58
CA LEU A 20 10.38 10.41 0.29
C LEU A 20 10.94 11.57 -0.54
N ASN A 21 10.09 12.53 -0.93
CA ASN A 21 10.54 13.63 -1.81
C ASN A 21 11.41 14.68 -1.11
N GLN A 22 11.30 14.81 0.22
CA GLN A 22 12.03 15.81 1.01
C GLN A 22 12.00 15.37 2.47
N ASP A 23 13.16 15.39 3.11
CA ASP A 23 13.40 14.93 4.49
C ASP A 23 13.60 16.09 5.50
N GLY A 24 13.75 17.32 4.99
CA GLY A 24 13.95 18.50 5.84
C GLY A 24 15.34 18.58 6.47
N GLY A 25 16.32 17.82 5.96
CA GLY A 25 17.71 17.81 6.45
C GLY A 25 18.00 16.75 7.51
N GLU A 26 17.05 15.88 7.82
CA GLU A 26 17.19 14.74 8.74
C GLU A 26 16.48 13.52 8.15
N ALA A 27 17.08 12.32 8.24
CA ALA A 27 16.43 11.09 7.78
C ALA A 27 15.04 10.90 8.42
N CYS A 28 14.08 10.43 7.64
CA CYS A 28 12.73 10.17 8.13
C CYS A 28 12.48 8.67 8.32
N GLU A 29 11.75 8.34 9.38
CA GLU A 29 11.07 7.08 9.57
C GLU A 29 9.85 7.02 8.64
N CYS A 30 9.93 6.21 7.59
CA CYS A 30 8.90 6.08 6.56
C CYS A 30 8.15 4.75 6.68
N GLY A 31 6.87 4.77 6.35
CA GLY A 31 6.03 3.57 6.33
C GLY A 31 4.68 3.85 5.70
N PHE A 32 3.75 2.92 5.87
CA PHE A 32 2.40 3.03 5.35
C PHE A 32 1.36 2.74 6.42
N GLU A 33 0.28 3.51 6.41
CA GLU A 33 -0.98 3.18 7.05
C GLU A 33 -1.90 2.56 6.01
N TRP A 34 -2.58 1.47 6.34
CA TRP A 34 -3.51 0.81 5.45
C TRP A 34 -4.68 0.17 6.18
N GLY A 35 -5.77 -0.10 5.45
CA GLY A 35 -6.98 -0.74 5.98
C GLY A 35 -8.14 -0.77 4.99
N LEU A 36 -9.32 -1.15 5.45
CA LEU A 36 -10.54 -1.25 4.62
C LEU A 36 -11.19 0.11 4.32
N SER A 37 -10.70 1.20 4.93
CA SER A 37 -11.20 2.56 4.73
C SER A 37 -10.08 3.57 4.98
N ASN A 38 -10.34 4.84 4.70
CA ASN A 38 -9.44 5.96 5.00
C ASN A 38 -9.22 6.24 6.50
N LYS A 39 -9.87 5.48 7.39
CA LYS A 39 -9.50 5.45 8.82
C LYS A 39 -8.25 4.61 9.06
N TYR A 40 -7.86 3.79 8.08
CA TYR A 40 -6.80 2.81 8.16
C TYR A 40 -6.98 1.93 9.41
N GLY A 41 -5.91 1.32 9.91
CA GLY A 41 -5.95 0.49 11.11
C GLY A 41 -4.69 -0.33 11.33
N THR A 42 -3.88 -0.47 10.29
CA THR A 42 -2.61 -1.19 10.33
C THR A 42 -1.48 -0.30 9.83
N VAL A 43 -0.30 -0.46 10.41
CA VAL A 43 0.94 0.20 10.01
C VAL A 43 1.95 -0.86 9.57
N THR A 44 2.67 -0.61 8.48
CA THR A 44 3.78 -1.47 8.04
C THR A 44 5.02 -1.29 8.92
N PRO A 45 6.00 -2.21 8.87
CA PRO A 45 7.32 -1.92 9.40
C PRO A 45 7.90 -0.62 8.83
N ILE A 46 8.65 0.09 9.67
CA ILE A 46 9.25 1.39 9.36
C ILE A 46 10.60 1.17 8.67
N GLU A 47 10.91 2.02 7.69
CA GLU A 47 12.22 2.12 7.04
C GLU A 47 12.78 3.53 7.22
N SER A 48 14.08 3.64 7.54
CA SER A 48 14.77 4.94 7.51
C SER A 48 15.07 5.33 6.07
N LYS A 49 14.68 6.54 5.66
CA LYS A 49 14.85 7.07 4.30
C LYS A 49 15.31 8.51 4.32
N THR A 50 15.98 8.90 3.25
CA THR A 50 16.43 10.25 2.94
C THR A 50 15.81 10.75 1.64
N THR A 51 15.98 12.04 1.36
CA THR A 51 15.40 12.69 0.17
C THR A 51 15.72 11.93 -1.12
N GLY A 52 14.68 11.60 -1.89
CA GLY A 52 14.74 10.93 -3.18
C GLY A 52 14.63 9.40 -3.11
N GLU A 53 14.65 8.80 -1.91
CA GLU A 53 14.57 7.35 -1.77
C GLU A 53 13.13 6.84 -1.87
N ALA A 54 12.97 5.75 -2.62
CA ALA A 54 11.73 4.97 -2.66
C ALA A 54 11.71 3.90 -1.56
N PHE A 55 10.50 3.51 -1.17
CA PHE A 55 10.26 2.43 -0.23
C PHE A 55 8.96 1.71 -0.59
N SER A 56 8.88 0.42 -0.25
CA SER A 56 7.75 -0.41 -0.61
C SER A 56 7.57 -1.55 0.38
N GLN A 57 6.32 -1.96 0.58
CA GLN A 57 5.98 -3.03 1.51
C GLN A 57 4.98 -3.99 0.89
N VAL A 58 5.22 -5.28 1.08
CA VAL A 58 4.23 -6.32 0.76
C VAL A 58 3.29 -6.46 1.95
N ILE A 59 2.01 -6.17 1.74
CA ILE A 59 0.95 -6.41 2.72
C ILE A 59 0.22 -7.71 2.36
N GLY A 60 0.00 -8.55 3.37
CA GLY A 60 -0.64 -9.86 3.23
C GLY A 60 -1.86 -10.02 4.14
N GLY A 61 -2.49 -11.19 4.08
CA GLY A 61 -3.72 -11.47 4.84
C GLY A 61 -4.93 -10.70 4.33
N LEU A 62 -4.91 -10.32 3.06
CA LEU A 62 -6.02 -9.59 2.44
C LEU A 62 -7.15 -10.53 2.05
N PHE A 63 -8.37 -10.02 2.03
CA PHE A 63 -9.52 -10.75 1.51
C PHE A 63 -9.64 -10.56 0.00
N PRO A 64 -9.97 -11.59 -0.79
CA PRO A 64 -10.21 -11.48 -2.22
C PRO A 64 -11.36 -10.53 -2.57
N GLY A 65 -11.30 -9.90 -3.75
CA GLY A 65 -12.34 -8.98 -4.25
C GLY A 65 -12.63 -7.79 -3.35
N THR A 66 -11.71 -7.43 -2.46
CA THR A 66 -11.89 -6.42 -1.42
C THR A 66 -11.07 -5.18 -1.73
N THR A 67 -11.65 -4.01 -1.50
CA THR A 67 -10.94 -2.73 -1.67
C THR A 67 -10.23 -2.36 -0.37
N TYR A 68 -8.96 -2.01 -0.50
CA TYR A 68 -8.12 -1.51 0.58
C TYR A 68 -7.65 -0.10 0.26
N HIS A 69 -7.49 0.70 1.31
CA HIS A 69 -6.94 2.05 1.28
C HIS A 69 -5.57 2.05 1.94
N PHE A 70 -4.67 2.88 1.44
CA PHE A 70 -3.35 3.08 2.01
C PHE A 70 -2.84 4.51 1.79
N ARG A 71 -2.00 4.97 2.71
CA ARG A 71 -1.20 6.19 2.54
C ARG A 71 0.20 5.99 3.13
N ALA A 72 1.17 6.61 2.49
CA ALA A 72 2.53 6.69 3.01
C ALA A 72 2.62 7.79 4.09
N PHE A 73 3.47 7.58 5.10
CA PHE A 73 3.87 8.61 6.04
C PHE A 73 5.39 8.69 6.16
N ALA A 74 5.87 9.84 6.60
CA ALA A 74 7.27 10.06 6.96
C ALA A 74 7.33 10.92 8.21
N THR A 75 8.09 10.48 9.22
CA THR A 75 8.23 11.14 10.51
C THR A 75 9.70 11.43 10.80
N ASN A 76 9.98 12.63 11.32
CA ASN A 76 11.27 13.00 11.91
C ASN A 76 11.04 13.86 13.16
N SER A 77 12.10 14.47 13.70
CA SER A 77 12.02 15.32 14.90
C SER A 77 11.11 16.54 14.76
N VAL A 78 10.87 17.01 13.52
CA VAL A 78 10.04 18.18 13.23
C VAL A 78 8.55 17.81 13.21
N GLY A 79 8.22 16.58 12.77
CA GLY A 79 6.86 16.07 12.78
C GLY A 79 6.61 14.99 11.74
N THR A 80 5.33 14.79 11.43
CA THR A 80 4.86 13.76 10.49
C THR A 80 4.22 14.39 9.26
N SER A 81 4.65 13.93 8.09
CA SER A 81 4.02 14.23 6.80
C SER A 81 3.30 12.99 6.26
N TYR A 82 2.14 13.20 5.64
CA TYR A 82 1.35 12.15 5.03
C TYR A 82 1.22 12.38 3.52
N GLY A 83 1.28 11.30 2.75
CA GLY A 83 0.92 11.29 1.35
C GLY A 83 -0.61 11.25 1.14
N ALA A 84 -1.02 11.31 -0.13
CA ALA A 84 -2.43 11.18 -0.50
C ALA A 84 -2.95 9.76 -0.27
N ASP A 85 -4.24 9.64 0.05
CA ASP A 85 -4.92 8.34 0.07
C ASP A 85 -4.91 7.72 -1.33
N ARG A 86 -4.60 6.43 -1.39
CA ARG A 86 -4.78 5.59 -2.57
C ARG A 86 -5.53 4.33 -2.19
N SER A 87 -6.19 3.73 -3.16
CA SER A 87 -6.90 2.47 -2.99
C SER A 87 -6.61 1.48 -4.10
N PHE A 88 -6.67 0.20 -3.76
CA PHE A 88 -6.61 -0.90 -4.72
C PHE A 88 -7.63 -1.98 -4.35
N ALA A 89 -8.02 -2.78 -5.33
CA ALA A 89 -8.86 -3.95 -5.13
C ALA A 89 -8.02 -5.22 -5.34
N THR A 90 -8.15 -6.18 -4.42
CA THR A 90 -7.56 -7.51 -4.58
C THR A 90 -8.27 -8.30 -5.67
N ALA A 91 -7.53 -9.21 -6.30
CA ALA A 91 -8.13 -10.10 -7.30
C ALA A 91 -9.22 -10.98 -6.67
N LEU A 92 -10.25 -11.30 -7.46
CA LEU A 92 -11.22 -12.33 -7.09
C LEU A 92 -10.55 -13.71 -7.14
N VAL A 93 -10.92 -14.59 -6.22
CA VAL A 93 -10.60 -16.02 -6.36
C VAL A 93 -11.64 -16.63 -7.28
N ILE A 94 -11.31 -16.72 -8.57
CA ILE A 94 -12.10 -17.47 -9.53
C ILE A 94 -11.58 -18.90 -9.49
N SER A 95 -12.41 -19.84 -9.05
CA SER A 95 -12.08 -21.26 -9.18
C SER A 95 -12.08 -21.63 -10.66
N LYS A 96 -11.16 -22.51 -11.09
CA LYS A 96 -11.15 -23.02 -12.47
C LYS A 96 -12.49 -23.65 -12.87
N ALA A 97 -13.24 -24.18 -11.90
CA ALA A 97 -14.59 -24.70 -12.10
C ALA A 97 -15.60 -23.62 -12.53
N PHE A 98 -15.42 -22.36 -12.14
CA PHE A 98 -16.28 -21.25 -12.55
C PHE A 98 -15.87 -20.65 -13.90
N ALA A 99 -14.58 -20.75 -14.27
CA ALA A 99 -14.07 -20.23 -15.54
C ALA A 99 -14.49 -21.06 -16.76
N LEU A 100 -14.64 -22.38 -16.60
CA LEU A 100 -15.03 -23.31 -17.68
C LEU A 100 -16.54 -23.31 -17.99
N ALA A 101 -17.37 -22.60 -17.21
CA ALA A 101 -18.82 -22.53 -17.43
C ALA A 101 -19.26 -21.38 -18.35
N ARG A 102 -18.32 -20.58 -18.88
CA ARG A 102 -18.60 -19.40 -19.74
C ARG A 102 -18.16 -19.55 -21.20
N GLU A 103 -17.72 -20.73 -21.62
CA GLU A 103 -17.38 -21.04 -23.03
C GLU A 103 -18.45 -21.89 -23.76
N GLU A 104 -19.63 -22.12 -23.18
CA GLU A 104 -20.75 -22.80 -23.86
C GLU A 104 -22.03 -21.95 -23.99
N LEU A 105 -21.94 -20.78 -24.63
CA LEU A 105 -23.09 -20.10 -25.25
C LEU A 105 -22.70 -19.45 -26.58
#